data_AF-A0A2E3PMP2-F1
#
_entry.id   AF-A0A2E3PMP2-F1
#
_cell.length_a   1.000
_cell.length_b   1.000
_cell.length_c   1.000
_cell.angle_alpha   90.00
_cell.angle_beta   90.00
_cell.angle_gamma   90.00
#
_symmetry.space_group_name_H-M   'P 1'
#
loop_
_entity.id
_entity.type
_entity.pdbx_description
1 polymer ?
#
loop_
_entity_poly.entity_id
_entity_poly.type
_entity_poly.pdbx_seq_one_letter_code
_entity_poly.pdbx_strand_id
1 'polypeptide(L)' 'LQFLAESGGLTPFAAQSRIELHRADQVYLFSYNNKLGRNKTPRISSSTKLVEGDVIVIPTRKLFE' A
#
# COMPACT_ATOMS: atom_id res chain seq x y z
N LEU A 1 -0.44 0.74 -9.98
CA LEU A 1 0.21 1.58 -8.93
C LEU A 1 0.98 2.71 -9.56
N GLN A 2 0.34 3.40 -10.49
CA GLN A 2 0.94 4.51 -11.20
C GLN A 2 1.21 5.68 -10.23
N PHE A 3 0.31 5.89 -9.26
CA PHE A 3 0.41 6.93 -8.24
C PHE A 3 1.71 6.92 -7.42
N LEU A 4 2.17 5.77 -6.93
CA LEU A 4 3.42 5.70 -6.14
C LEU A 4 4.64 6.05 -6.99
N ALA A 5 4.62 5.74 -8.29
CA ALA A 5 5.67 6.15 -9.20
C ALA A 5 5.62 7.67 -9.47
N GLU A 6 4.42 8.23 -9.64
CA GLU A 6 4.19 9.67 -9.83
C GLU A 6 4.56 10.51 -8.60
N SER A 7 4.42 9.96 -7.39
CA SER A 7 4.81 10.63 -6.15
C SER A 7 6.32 10.62 -5.87
N GLY A 8 7.14 10.08 -6.77
CA GLY A 8 8.58 9.94 -6.58
C GLY A 8 9.01 8.66 -5.83
N GLY A 9 8.11 7.69 -5.69
CA GLY A 9 8.40 6.41 -5.07
C GLY A 9 8.24 6.38 -3.55
N LEU A 10 8.74 5.31 -2.94
CA LEU A 10 8.77 5.13 -1.50
C LEU A 10 10.07 5.68 -0.92
N THR A 11 9.98 6.33 0.24
CA THR A 11 11.17 6.76 0.98
C THR A 11 11.91 5.54 1.57
N PRO A 12 13.20 5.67 1.92
CA PRO A 12 13.96 4.56 2.54
C PRO A 12 13.36 4.07 3.87
N PHE A 13 12.53 4.88 4.52
CA PHE A 13 11.90 4.59 5.80
C PHE A 13 10.44 4.15 5.66
N ALA A 14 9.91 4.11 4.44
CA ALA A 14 8.55 3.67 4.18
C ALA A 14 8.43 2.14 4.27
N ALA A 15 7.29 1.69 4.78
CA ALA A 15 6.90 0.30 4.77
C ALA A 15 6.67 -0.18 3.33
N GLN A 16 7.37 -1.24 2.92
CA GLN A 16 7.20 -1.82 1.58
C GLN A 16 6.03 -2.80 1.51
N SER A 17 5.65 -3.43 2.62
CA SER A 17 4.67 -4.53 2.61
C SER A 17 3.35 -4.20 3.30
N ARG A 18 3.25 -3.02 3.91
CA ARG A 18 2.10 -2.59 4.71
C ARG A 18 1.56 -1.24 4.24
N ILE A 19 1.43 -1.09 2.93
CA ILE A 19 0.79 0.09 2.36
C ILE A 19 -0.71 -0.13 2.42
N GLU A 20 -1.44 0.87 2.86
CA GLU A 20 -2.89 0.79 3.06
C GLU A 20 -3.61 1.68 2.05
N LEU A 21 -4.67 1.17 1.44
CA LEU A 21 -5.68 1.97 0.77
C LEU A 21 -6.93 2.01 1.65
N HIS A 22 -7.31 3.20 2.05
CA HIS A 22 -8.56 3.48 2.76
C HIS A 22 -9.57 3.97 1.73
N ARG A 23 -10.66 3.21 1.57
CA ARG A 23 -11.76 3.51 0.66
C ARG A 23 -13.06 3.41 1.44
N ALA A 24 -13.67 4.56 1.74
CA ALA A 24 -14.80 4.63 2.67
C ALA A 24 -14.50 3.84 3.95
N ASP A 25 -15.34 2.88 4.32
CA ASP A 25 -15.18 2.06 5.54
C ASP A 25 -14.30 0.81 5.32
N GLN A 26 -13.61 0.70 4.18
CA GLN A 26 -12.80 -0.46 3.83
C GLN A 26 -11.32 -0.11 3.78
N VAL A 27 -10.52 -0.94 4.46
CA VAL A 27 -9.05 -0.87 4.42
C VAL A 27 -8.52 -2.06 3.66
N TYR A 28 -7.71 -1.78 2.65
CA TYR A 28 -7.07 -2.77 1.80
C TYR A 28 -5.56 -2.72 1.99
N LEU A 29 -4.94 -3.90 2.01
CA LEU A 29 -3.48 -4.00 2.10
C LEU A 29 -2.83 -4.21 0.74
N PHE A 30 -1.72 -3.50 0.58
CA PHE A 30 -0.86 -3.54 -0.59
C PHE A 30 0.61 -3.70 -0.20
N SER A 31 1.36 -4.48 -0.98
CA SER A 31 2.81 -4.63 -0.84
C SER A 31 3.48 -4.35 -2.15
N TYR A 32 4.37 -3.38 -2.08
CA TYR A 32 5.16 -2.90 -3.19
C TYR A 32 6.20 -3.93 -3.68
N ASN A 33 6.76 -4.73 -2.77
CA ASN A 33 7.79 -5.72 -3.08
C ASN A 33 7.22 -7.13 -3.35
N ASN A 34 5.89 -7.28 -3.48
CA ASN A 34 5.18 -8.55 -3.59
C ASN A 34 5.42 -9.54 -2.41
N LYS A 35 6.05 -9.10 -1.32
CA LYS A 35 6.27 -9.88 -0.09
C LYS A 35 5.23 -9.50 0.96
N LEU A 36 3.96 -9.82 0.70
CA LEU A 36 2.97 -9.91 1.78
C LEU A 36 3.08 -11.28 2.43
N GLY A 37 3.34 -11.30 3.74
CA GLY A 37 3.15 -12.50 4.55
C GLY A 37 1.73 -13.06 4.40
N ARG A 38 1.51 -14.29 4.89
CA ARG A 38 0.28 -15.10 4.74
C ARG A 38 -1.00 -14.53 5.39
N ASN A 39 -1.16 -13.21 5.52
CA ASN A 39 -2.33 -12.60 6.13
C ASN A 39 -3.52 -12.56 5.17
N LYS A 40 -4.68 -13.01 5.67
CA LYS A 40 -5.99 -13.08 5.00
C LYS A 40 -6.69 -11.70 4.89
N THR A 41 -5.96 -10.64 4.58
CA THR A 41 -6.53 -9.30 4.45
C THR A 41 -6.86 -9.04 2.98
N PRO A 42 -7.95 -8.32 2.63
CA PRO A 42 -8.26 -7.95 1.25
C PRO A 42 -7.04 -7.28 0.58
N ARG A 43 -6.63 -7.89 -0.55
CA ARG A 43 -5.42 -7.53 -1.29
C ARG A 43 -5.81 -6.66 -2.47
N ILE A 44 -5.09 -5.57 -2.65
CA ILE A 44 -5.20 -4.74 -3.84
C ILE A 44 -4.21 -5.23 -4.88
N SER A 45 -4.72 -5.50 -6.09
CA SER A 45 -3.90 -5.79 -7.26
C SER A 45 -3.14 -4.51 -7.67
N SER A 46 -1.96 -4.69 -8.27
CA SER A 46 -1.21 -3.58 -8.88
C SER A 46 -2.01 -2.82 -9.94
N SER A 47 -3.04 -3.45 -10.53
CA SER A 47 -3.97 -2.86 -11.51
C SER A 47 -5.16 -2.11 -10.91
N THR A 48 -5.24 -1.99 -9.58
CA THR A 48 -6.36 -1.31 -8.93
C THR A 48 -6.36 0.17 -9.29
N LYS A 49 -7.51 0.64 -9.80
CA LYS A 49 -7.74 2.05 -10.08
C LYS A 49 -8.12 2.77 -8.80
N LEU A 50 -7.44 3.87 -8.54
CA LEU A 50 -7.81 4.80 -7.48
C LEU A 50 -9.05 5.56 -7.92
N VAL A 51 -9.95 5.80 -6.98
CA VAL A 51 -11.14 6.63 -7.17
C VAL A 51 -11.06 7.86 -6.28
N GLU A 52 -11.88 8.86 -6.56
CA GLU A 52 -11.95 10.06 -5.73
C GLU A 52 -12.32 9.71 -4.29
N GLY A 53 -11.62 10.32 -3.33
CA GLY A 53 -11.79 10.05 -1.90
C GLY A 53 -10.96 8.89 -1.35
N ASP A 54 -10.23 8.16 -2.21
CA ASP A 54 -9.26 7.17 -1.76
C ASP A 54 -8.09 7.83 -1.01
N VAL A 55 -7.73 7.27 0.15
CA VAL A 55 -6.57 7.71 0.93
C VAL A 55 -5.53 6.60 0.98
N ILE A 56 -4.30 6.90 0.56
CA ILE A 56 -3.17 5.98 0.65
C ILE A 56 -2.34 6.32 1.88
N VAL A 57 -2.20 5.36 2.79
CA VAL A 57 -1.37 5.50 3.98
C VAL A 57 -0.13 4.64 3.84
N ILE A 58 1.04 5.29 3.96
CA ILE A 58 2.35 4.65 3.89
C ILE A 58 2.99 4.77 5.27
N PRO A 59 2.88 3.74 6.13
CA PRO A 59 3.48 3.78 7.44
C PRO A 59 5.01 3.70 7.35
N THR A 60 5.68 4.01 8.45
CA THR A 60 7.12 3.79 8.58
C THR A 60 7.43 2.29 8.71
N ARG A 61 8.55 1.86 8.14
CA ARG A 61 9.06 0.48 8.22
C ARG A 61 9.34 0.11 9.69
N LYS A 62 9.04 -1.13 10.05
CA LYS A 62 9.43 -1.69 11.35
C LYS A 62 10.86 -2.20 11.27
N LEU A 63 11.43 -2.59 12.41
CA LEU A 63 12.76 -3.20 12.46
C LEU A 63 12.88 -4.44 11.57
N PHE A 64 11.77 -5.15 11.32
CA PHE A 64 11.69 -6.32 10.46
C PHE A 64 10.56 -6.14 9.46
N GLU A 65 10.90 -6.04 8.18
CA GLU A 65 9.97 -6.00 7.04
C GLU A 65 10.51 -6.83 5.87
#